data_AF-A0A9P6QTH1-F1
#
_entry.id   AF-A0A9P6QTH1-F1
#
_cell.length_a   1.000
_cell.length_b   1.000
_cell.length_c   1.000
_cell.angle_alpha   90.00
_cell.angle_beta   90.00
_cell.angle_gamma   90.00
#
_symmetry.space_group_name_H-M   'P 1'
#
loop_
_entity.id
_entity.type
_entity.pdbx_description
1 polymer ?
#
loop_
_entity_poly.entity_id
_entity_poly.type
_entity_poly.pdbx_seq_one_letter_code
_entity_poly.pdbx_strand_id
1 'polypeptide(L)'
;MPSKGVSIYSYISVNGYEVEFTVPAASILNTAADNFAPKHLEIDSSNIPGLHVVGRFQWTVLFHGEVIASAYNHINSLTGKLSGGTMTATVDFAPIVTHNAIITYGFYAAGPGDVGLPNRHQCYVTICSKDNIRWMGAIAPPGSPAAQKPFSRFVLAAPHDNGMNSMTTCDAFFTAANMDIVSDIKEHLPCLRFFQHLPDHLLLRRLPNIVYGVAITQKKEIPLMLHLGARYFEFRPAKLLPIIRKVSSLPDKYYFQHSCIPGLAFDEFLSQQAAFLDENPTEFVVVHIRWDGVVSKCERPSQQVIESMLDEACGQATQRPLRWGGRECFSQSIDELRQSGSRLICIINAEKYDSWTAEAYATLTPEPILERFESMNTKGQEGTDLTILQCQATSQSIKEVLVYSVLSAHAATSCLTSTKAHLDSQTLPWIRTNALDRLQADKTIVVMNDFIDGATTDTSIELSRRRLA
;
A
#
# COMPACT_ATOMS: atom_id res chain seq x y z
N MET A 1 -31.42 -21.52 3.31
CA MET A 1 -30.67 -22.02 2.13
C MET A 1 -29.21 -21.65 2.32
N PRO A 2 -28.23 -22.46 1.88
CA PRO A 2 -26.82 -22.10 1.98
C PRO A 2 -26.52 -20.80 1.21
N SER A 3 -25.82 -19.85 1.85
CA SER A 3 -25.37 -18.61 1.23
C SER A 3 -23.93 -18.27 1.60
N LYS A 4 -23.25 -17.53 0.72
CA LYS A 4 -21.96 -16.90 1.01
C LYS A 4 -22.05 -15.40 0.75
N GLY A 5 -21.77 -14.62 1.78
CA GLY A 5 -21.77 -13.16 1.70
C GLY A 5 -20.47 -12.58 1.12
N VAL A 6 -20.62 -11.46 0.41
CA VAL A 6 -19.53 -10.60 -0.07
C VAL A 6 -19.78 -9.17 0.42
N SER A 7 -18.88 -8.63 1.23
CA SER A 7 -18.84 -7.21 1.57
C SER A 7 -18.17 -6.43 0.43
N ILE A 8 -18.81 -5.37 -0.03
CA ILE A 8 -18.38 -4.57 -1.18
C ILE A 8 -18.09 -3.14 -0.76
N TYR A 9 -17.04 -2.57 -1.34
CA TYR A 9 -16.54 -1.24 -1.05
C TYR A 9 -16.18 -0.55 -2.36
N SER A 10 -16.44 0.74 -2.47
CA SER A 10 -15.99 1.52 -3.62
C SER A 10 -15.51 2.92 -3.23
N TYR A 11 -14.60 3.44 -4.06
CA TYR A 11 -14.23 4.84 -4.05
C TYR A 11 -14.16 5.36 -5.49
N ILE A 12 -14.88 6.43 -5.80
CA ILE A 12 -15.02 6.98 -7.15
C ILE A 12 -14.82 8.50 -7.05
N SER A 13 -13.76 9.02 -7.68
CA SER A 13 -13.49 10.46 -7.72
C SER A 13 -13.54 11.08 -9.12
N VAL A 14 -13.80 10.28 -10.15
CA VAL A 14 -13.92 10.74 -11.54
C VAL A 14 -15.39 10.77 -11.92
N ASN A 15 -15.86 11.94 -12.37
CA ASN A 15 -17.24 12.12 -12.81
C ASN A 15 -17.62 11.17 -13.95
N GLY A 16 -18.85 10.67 -13.94
CA GLY A 16 -19.39 9.77 -14.96
C GLY A 16 -19.05 8.30 -14.76
N TYR A 17 -18.18 7.95 -13.81
CA TYR A 17 -17.89 6.57 -13.45
C TYR A 17 -18.85 6.04 -12.38
N GLU A 18 -19.19 4.77 -12.50
CA GLU A 18 -19.99 4.00 -11.54
C GLU A 18 -19.42 2.60 -11.39
N VAL A 19 -19.71 1.92 -10.28
CA VAL A 19 -19.32 0.52 -10.05
C VAL A 19 -20.57 -0.29 -9.72
N GLU A 20 -20.92 -1.23 -10.59
CA GLU A 20 -21.96 -2.21 -10.31
C GLU A 20 -21.35 -3.49 -9.74
N PHE A 21 -21.87 -3.95 -8.62
CA PHE A 21 -21.59 -5.26 -8.04
C PHE A 21 -22.79 -6.17 -8.24
N THR A 22 -22.56 -7.40 -8.68
CA THR A 22 -23.62 -8.34 -9.06
C THR A 22 -23.39 -9.72 -8.45
N VAL A 23 -24.48 -10.36 -8.07
CA VAL A 23 -24.60 -11.77 -7.69
C VAL A 23 -25.88 -12.34 -8.33
N PRO A 24 -26.13 -13.66 -8.29
CA PRO A 24 -27.38 -14.20 -8.83
C PRO A 24 -28.62 -13.51 -8.20
N ALA A 25 -29.48 -12.98 -9.06
CA ALA A 25 -30.72 -12.26 -8.74
C ALA A 25 -30.59 -10.93 -7.95
N ALA A 26 -29.38 -10.39 -7.76
CA ALA A 26 -29.20 -9.08 -7.11
C ALA A 26 -28.03 -8.28 -7.69
N SER A 27 -28.18 -6.95 -7.74
CA SER A 27 -27.10 -6.03 -8.03
C SER A 27 -27.17 -4.77 -7.14
N ILE A 28 -26.01 -4.14 -6.97
CA ILE A 28 -25.85 -2.85 -6.29
C ILE A 28 -24.99 -1.96 -7.19
N LEU A 29 -25.53 -0.81 -7.59
CA LEU A 29 -24.80 0.23 -8.28
C LEU A 29 -24.28 1.25 -7.25
N ASN A 30 -22.98 1.50 -7.28
CA ASN A 30 -22.33 2.53 -6.47
C ASN A 30 -21.85 3.70 -7.34
N THR A 31 -22.07 4.89 -6.81
CA THR A 31 -21.62 6.17 -7.37
C THR A 31 -20.65 6.86 -6.40
N ALA A 32 -20.16 8.04 -6.75
CA ALA A 32 -19.33 8.85 -5.84
C ALA A 32 -20.05 9.20 -4.51
N ALA A 33 -21.39 9.24 -4.48
CA ALA A 33 -22.17 9.46 -3.26
C ALA A 33 -22.09 8.28 -2.28
N ASP A 34 -21.70 7.10 -2.74
CA ASP A 34 -21.56 5.88 -1.95
C ASP A 34 -20.12 5.64 -1.46
N ASN A 35 -19.21 6.60 -1.67
CA ASN A 35 -17.81 6.46 -1.28
C ASN A 35 -17.68 6.15 0.22
N PHE A 36 -16.86 5.16 0.54
CA PHE A 36 -16.62 4.65 1.91
C PHE A 36 -17.82 4.00 2.60
N ALA A 37 -18.97 3.84 1.93
CA ALA A 37 -20.12 3.14 2.49
C ALA A 37 -19.99 1.62 2.25
N PRO A 38 -19.80 0.79 3.29
CA PRO A 38 -19.81 -0.65 3.13
C PRO A 38 -21.22 -1.12 2.76
N LYS A 39 -21.32 -1.95 1.71
CA LYS A 39 -22.56 -2.67 1.36
C LYS A 39 -22.28 -4.17 1.30
N HIS A 40 -23.29 -4.99 1.12
CA HIS A 40 -23.11 -6.44 1.01
C HIS A 40 -24.07 -7.08 0.00
N LEU A 41 -23.62 -8.20 -0.55
CA LEU A 41 -24.39 -9.09 -1.42
C LEU A 41 -24.31 -10.53 -0.91
N GLU A 42 -25.32 -11.33 -1.21
CA GLU A 42 -25.39 -12.75 -0.84
C GLU A 42 -25.47 -13.62 -2.09
N ILE A 43 -24.58 -14.61 -2.16
CA ILE A 43 -24.67 -15.67 -3.16
C ILE A 43 -25.51 -16.77 -2.54
N ASP A 44 -26.83 -16.67 -2.67
CA ASP A 44 -27.80 -17.64 -2.15
C ASP A 44 -28.06 -18.74 -3.18
N SER A 45 -27.96 -20.01 -2.76
CA SER A 45 -28.23 -21.15 -3.64
C SER A 45 -29.62 -21.14 -4.27
N SER A 46 -30.62 -20.51 -3.62
CA SER A 46 -31.98 -20.38 -4.16
C SER A 46 -32.08 -19.49 -5.39
N ASN A 47 -31.11 -18.58 -5.57
CA ASN A 47 -31.03 -17.68 -6.71
C ASN A 47 -30.16 -18.22 -7.85
N ILE A 48 -29.54 -19.39 -7.68
CA ILE A 48 -28.71 -20.04 -8.70
C ILE A 48 -29.60 -20.99 -9.50
N PRO A 49 -29.72 -20.81 -10.84
CA PRO A 49 -30.55 -21.71 -11.65
C PRO A 49 -30.11 -23.17 -11.56
N GLY A 50 -31.07 -24.09 -11.46
CA GLY A 50 -30.82 -25.53 -11.39
C GLY A 50 -30.41 -26.04 -10.00
N LEU A 51 -29.91 -27.28 -9.92
CA LEU A 51 -29.39 -27.88 -8.68
C LEU A 51 -27.92 -27.47 -8.42
N HIS A 52 -27.55 -26.24 -8.81
CA HIS A 52 -26.19 -25.73 -8.70
C HIS A 52 -26.00 -24.93 -7.42
N VAL A 53 -24.80 -25.03 -6.84
CA VAL A 53 -24.41 -24.29 -5.62
C VAL A 53 -23.27 -23.32 -5.87
N VAL A 54 -22.99 -23.00 -7.14
CA VAL A 54 -21.90 -22.08 -7.53
C VAL A 54 -22.51 -20.88 -8.24
N GLY A 55 -22.39 -19.70 -7.61
CA GLY A 55 -22.85 -18.44 -8.15
C GLY A 55 -21.68 -17.55 -8.57
N ARG A 56 -21.93 -16.61 -9.49
CA ARG A 56 -20.93 -15.64 -9.91
C ARG A 56 -21.09 -14.35 -9.11
N PHE A 57 -20.03 -13.93 -8.43
CA PHE A 57 -19.86 -12.54 -8.01
C PHE A 57 -19.08 -11.80 -9.07
N GLN A 58 -19.49 -10.59 -9.43
CA GLN A 58 -18.80 -9.76 -10.40
C GLN A 58 -18.91 -8.28 -10.03
N TRP A 59 -17.83 -7.53 -10.24
CA TRP A 59 -17.92 -6.08 -10.35
C TRP A 59 -17.77 -5.65 -11.81
N THR A 60 -18.44 -4.57 -12.18
CA THR A 60 -18.43 -3.94 -13.50
C THR A 60 -18.25 -2.44 -13.30
N VAL A 61 -17.22 -1.86 -13.90
CA VAL A 61 -17.04 -0.41 -13.95
C VAL A 61 -17.72 0.13 -15.20
N LEU A 62 -18.62 1.09 -14.99
CA LEU A 62 -19.34 1.80 -16.04
C LEU A 62 -18.77 3.21 -16.19
N PHE A 63 -18.73 3.73 -17.42
CA PHE A 63 -18.47 5.14 -17.71
C PHE A 63 -19.57 5.65 -18.64
N HIS A 64 -20.41 6.55 -18.14
CA HIS A 64 -21.61 7.02 -18.85
C HIS A 64 -22.52 5.87 -19.36
N GLY A 65 -22.66 4.81 -18.56
CA GLY A 65 -23.46 3.63 -18.89
C GLY A 65 -22.75 2.57 -19.76
N GLU A 66 -21.57 2.87 -20.30
CA GLU A 66 -20.76 1.92 -21.08
C GLU A 66 -19.86 1.09 -20.16
N VAL A 67 -19.73 -0.22 -20.42
CA VAL A 67 -18.84 -1.10 -19.66
C VAL A 67 -17.39 -0.85 -20.05
N ILE A 68 -16.55 -0.45 -19.08
CA ILE A 68 -15.12 -0.19 -19.31
C ILE A 68 -14.25 -1.32 -18.77
N ALA A 69 -14.64 -1.92 -17.65
CA ALA A 69 -13.90 -3.00 -17.02
C ALA A 69 -14.82 -3.92 -16.21
N SER A 70 -14.41 -5.17 -16.02
CA SER A 70 -15.07 -6.09 -15.11
C SER A 70 -14.11 -7.15 -14.60
N ALA A 71 -14.38 -7.68 -13.41
CA ALA A 71 -13.73 -8.90 -12.93
C ALA A 71 -14.72 -9.70 -12.06
N TYR A 72 -14.49 -11.00 -11.96
CA TYR A 72 -15.47 -11.90 -11.35
C TYR A 72 -14.81 -13.09 -10.66
N ASN A 73 -15.55 -13.72 -9.75
CA ASN A 73 -15.22 -15.01 -9.15
C ASN A 73 -16.46 -15.92 -9.14
N HIS A 74 -16.23 -17.23 -9.34
CA HIS A 74 -17.24 -18.26 -9.12
C HIS A 74 -17.12 -18.80 -7.70
N ILE A 75 -18.13 -18.59 -6.88
CA ILE A 75 -18.12 -18.88 -5.46
C ILE A 75 -19.17 -19.95 -5.16
N ASN A 76 -18.74 -21.00 -4.47
CA ASN A 76 -19.64 -22.02 -3.96
C ASN A 76 -20.41 -21.46 -2.75
N SER A 77 -21.73 -21.34 -2.84
CA SER A 77 -22.59 -20.76 -1.81
C SER A 77 -22.65 -21.58 -0.51
N LEU A 78 -22.30 -22.87 -0.56
CA LEU A 78 -22.26 -23.74 0.62
C LEU A 78 -20.92 -23.66 1.37
N THR A 79 -19.81 -23.65 0.63
CA THR A 79 -18.45 -23.75 1.20
C THR A 79 -17.70 -22.42 1.22
N GLY A 80 -18.17 -21.42 0.47
CA GLY A 80 -17.46 -20.18 0.21
C GLY A 80 -16.18 -20.34 -0.62
N LYS A 81 -15.87 -21.54 -1.14
CA LYS A 81 -14.66 -21.76 -1.92
C LYS A 81 -14.79 -21.13 -3.31
N LEU A 82 -13.68 -20.55 -3.77
CA LEU A 82 -13.54 -20.12 -5.15
C LEU A 82 -13.37 -21.36 -6.04
N SER A 83 -14.12 -21.41 -7.14
CA SER A 83 -14.06 -22.47 -8.15
C SER A 83 -13.47 -22.00 -9.49
N GLY A 84 -13.17 -20.70 -9.60
CA GLY A 84 -12.57 -20.04 -10.76
C GLY A 84 -12.87 -18.55 -10.74
N GLY A 85 -12.38 -17.82 -11.74
CA GLY A 85 -12.55 -16.38 -11.86
C GLY A 85 -11.29 -15.67 -12.35
N THR A 86 -11.33 -14.35 -12.26
CA THR A 86 -10.22 -13.44 -12.60
C THR A 86 -9.63 -12.74 -11.38
N MET A 87 -10.09 -13.10 -10.16
CA MET A 87 -9.62 -12.53 -8.90
C MET A 87 -9.31 -13.64 -7.89
N THR A 88 -8.59 -14.67 -8.36
CA THR A 88 -8.37 -15.90 -7.58
C THR A 88 -7.12 -15.81 -6.70
N ALA A 89 -6.13 -15.04 -7.13
CA ALA A 89 -4.91 -14.73 -6.42
C ALA A 89 -4.70 -13.22 -6.39
N THR A 90 -3.89 -12.74 -5.45
CA THR A 90 -3.66 -11.30 -5.33
C THR A 90 -2.81 -10.71 -6.45
N VAL A 91 -1.97 -11.53 -7.08
CA VAL A 91 -1.23 -11.16 -8.30
C VAL A 91 -2.19 -10.83 -9.46
N ASP A 92 -3.44 -11.30 -9.42
CA ASP A 92 -4.45 -11.03 -10.45
C ASP A 92 -5.01 -9.60 -10.38
N PHE A 93 -4.63 -8.80 -9.37
CA PHE A 93 -5.19 -7.46 -9.13
C PHE A 93 -4.43 -6.37 -9.89
N ALA A 94 -4.24 -6.58 -11.19
CA ALA A 94 -3.59 -5.63 -12.08
C ALA A 94 -4.48 -4.38 -12.27
N PRO A 95 -3.95 -3.16 -12.04
CA PRO A 95 -4.72 -1.95 -12.28
C PRO A 95 -5.08 -1.75 -13.75
N ILE A 96 -6.22 -1.13 -13.99
CA ILE A 96 -6.73 -0.86 -15.33
C ILE A 96 -6.64 0.64 -15.57
N VAL A 97 -5.88 1.05 -16.58
CA VAL A 97 -5.69 2.45 -16.95
C VAL A 97 -6.57 2.77 -18.16
N THR A 98 -7.47 3.74 -18.00
CA THR A 98 -8.35 4.23 -19.06
C THR A 98 -7.80 5.55 -19.61
N HIS A 99 -8.59 6.25 -20.44
CA HIS A 99 -8.18 7.55 -20.97
C HIS A 99 -8.05 8.62 -19.87
N ASN A 100 -8.92 8.61 -18.85
CA ASN A 100 -8.98 9.62 -17.78
C ASN A 100 -8.94 9.06 -16.35
N ALA A 101 -8.94 7.73 -16.17
CA ALA A 101 -8.99 7.14 -14.85
C ALA A 101 -7.99 5.98 -14.67
N ILE A 102 -7.68 5.70 -13.41
CA ILE A 102 -6.98 4.49 -12.98
C ILE A 102 -7.93 3.73 -12.06
N ILE A 103 -8.26 2.50 -12.44
CA ILE A 103 -9.11 1.59 -11.67
C ILE A 103 -8.19 0.61 -10.95
N THR A 104 -8.32 0.51 -9.63
CA THR A 104 -7.61 -0.49 -8.82
C THR A 104 -8.63 -1.29 -8.00
N TYR A 105 -8.35 -2.55 -7.74
CA TYR A 105 -9.28 -3.41 -7.03
C TYR A 105 -8.56 -4.46 -6.19
N GLY A 106 -9.31 -5.14 -5.34
CA GLY A 106 -8.82 -6.28 -4.59
C GLY A 106 -9.97 -7.16 -4.12
N PHE A 107 -9.63 -8.42 -3.86
CA PHE A 107 -10.56 -9.42 -3.34
C PHE A 107 -9.92 -10.18 -2.17
N TYR A 108 -10.70 -10.45 -1.13
CA TYR A 108 -10.33 -11.33 -0.03
C TYR A 108 -11.29 -12.52 0.04
N ALA A 109 -10.75 -13.72 -0.14
CA ALA A 109 -11.47 -14.98 -0.11
C ALA A 109 -11.62 -15.51 1.33
N ALA A 110 -12.50 -14.88 2.11
CA ALA A 110 -12.83 -15.30 3.47
C ALA A 110 -13.25 -16.78 3.64
N GLY A 111 -12.68 -17.42 4.66
CA GLY A 111 -13.16 -18.68 5.23
C GLY A 111 -14.41 -18.52 6.11
N PRO A 112 -14.60 -19.37 7.14
CA PRO A 112 -15.75 -19.32 8.05
C PRO A 112 -15.65 -18.25 9.14
N GLY A 113 -14.52 -17.52 9.21
CA GLY A 113 -14.26 -16.49 10.22
C GLY A 113 -13.42 -16.95 11.40
N ASP A 114 -12.62 -18.00 11.20
CA ASP A 114 -11.70 -18.50 12.22
C ASP A 114 -10.74 -17.40 12.69
N VAL A 115 -10.34 -17.47 13.97
CA VAL A 115 -9.33 -16.59 14.59
C VAL A 115 -9.63 -15.08 14.45
N GLY A 116 -10.91 -14.72 14.30
CA GLY A 116 -11.36 -13.33 14.17
C GLY A 116 -11.31 -12.77 12.75
N LEU A 117 -10.85 -13.54 11.76
CA LEU A 117 -10.87 -13.12 10.36
C LEU A 117 -12.30 -12.91 9.87
N PRO A 118 -12.51 -12.10 8.81
CA PRO A 118 -13.82 -11.94 8.20
C PRO A 118 -14.40 -13.29 7.73
N ASN A 119 -15.70 -13.51 7.97
CA ASN A 119 -16.45 -14.68 7.48
C ASN A 119 -17.15 -14.42 6.13
N ARG A 120 -17.16 -13.17 5.67
CA ARG A 120 -17.65 -12.73 4.35
C ARG A 120 -16.47 -12.41 3.46
N HIS A 121 -16.56 -12.78 2.19
CA HIS A 121 -15.58 -12.30 1.23
C HIS A 121 -15.58 -10.78 1.20
N GLN A 122 -14.48 -10.16 0.82
CA GLN A 122 -14.44 -8.71 0.62
C GLN A 122 -14.00 -8.38 -0.79
N CYS A 123 -14.59 -7.33 -1.36
CA CYS A 123 -14.16 -6.78 -2.64
C CYS A 123 -14.17 -5.26 -2.57
N TYR A 124 -13.07 -4.63 -3.00
CA TYR A 124 -13.03 -3.19 -3.17
C TYR A 124 -12.67 -2.83 -4.61
N VAL A 125 -13.24 -1.72 -5.09
CA VAL A 125 -12.91 -1.09 -6.38
C VAL A 125 -12.71 0.41 -6.16
N THR A 126 -11.56 0.94 -6.54
CA THR A 126 -11.29 2.39 -6.49
C THR A 126 -11.02 2.93 -7.89
N ILE A 127 -11.50 4.13 -8.16
CA ILE A 127 -11.39 4.84 -9.44
C ILE A 127 -10.91 6.26 -9.12
N CYS A 128 -9.69 6.60 -9.55
CA CYS A 128 -9.15 7.94 -9.41
C CYS A 128 -8.73 8.55 -10.75
N SER A 129 -8.57 9.87 -10.76
CA SER A 129 -8.16 10.58 -11.97
C SER A 129 -6.74 10.21 -12.39
N LYS A 130 -6.53 10.04 -13.69
CA LYS A 130 -5.19 9.90 -14.28
C LYS A 130 -4.38 11.20 -14.12
N ASP A 131 -5.03 12.34 -13.91
CA ASP A 131 -4.37 13.62 -13.67
C ASP A 131 -3.71 13.70 -12.29
N ASN A 132 -3.94 12.73 -11.41
CA ASN A 132 -3.21 12.61 -10.14
C ASN A 132 -1.69 12.50 -10.35
N ILE A 133 -1.22 12.14 -11.54
CA ILE A 133 0.21 12.20 -11.87
C ILE A 133 0.82 13.62 -11.70
N ARG A 134 0.02 14.69 -11.76
CA ARG A 134 0.48 16.10 -11.67
C ARG A 134 -0.28 16.92 -10.61
N TRP A 135 -0.74 16.28 -9.54
CA TRP A 135 -1.63 16.92 -8.58
C TRP A 135 -0.98 18.09 -7.83
N MET A 136 0.32 18.03 -7.51
CA MET A 136 1.00 19.10 -6.77
C MET A 136 1.08 20.37 -7.61
N GLY A 137 1.36 20.25 -8.90
CA GLY A 137 1.30 21.34 -9.87
C GLY A 137 -0.10 21.93 -10.01
N ALA A 138 -1.13 21.09 -9.96
CA ALA A 138 -2.53 21.54 -10.07
C ALA A 138 -2.99 22.34 -8.85
N ILE A 139 -2.61 21.95 -7.63
CA ILE A 139 -3.06 22.63 -6.40
C ILE A 139 -2.16 23.77 -5.94
N ALA A 140 -0.89 23.76 -6.35
CA ALA A 140 0.05 24.86 -6.15
C ALA A 140 0.72 25.22 -7.50
N PRO A 141 0.01 25.87 -8.44
CA PRO A 141 0.59 26.27 -9.71
C PRO A 141 1.81 27.21 -9.51
N PRO A 142 2.85 27.14 -10.36
CA PRO A 142 3.98 28.04 -10.26
C PRO A 142 3.57 29.52 -10.27
N GLY A 143 4.13 30.31 -9.35
CA GLY A 143 3.80 31.73 -9.17
C GLY A 143 2.50 32.02 -8.43
N SER A 144 1.75 30.99 -8.01
CA SER A 144 0.51 31.17 -7.24
C SER A 144 0.79 31.43 -5.75
N PRO A 145 -0.14 32.06 -5.00
CA PRO A 145 -0.03 32.17 -3.54
C PRO A 145 0.17 30.83 -2.84
N ALA A 146 -0.45 29.76 -3.34
CA ALA A 146 -0.27 28.41 -2.83
C ALA A 146 1.18 27.92 -2.99
N ALA A 147 1.85 28.23 -4.11
CA ALA A 147 3.23 27.83 -4.34
C ALA A 147 4.27 28.65 -3.55
N GLN A 148 3.87 29.79 -2.97
CA GLN A 148 4.69 30.57 -2.04
C GLN A 148 4.66 30.02 -0.62
N LYS A 149 3.75 29.08 -0.31
CA LYS A 149 3.70 28.41 1.00
C LYS A 149 4.83 27.37 1.12
N PRO A 150 5.28 27.07 2.35
CA PRO A 150 6.35 26.10 2.57
C PRO A 150 5.90 24.68 2.18
N PHE A 151 6.84 23.86 1.71
CA PHE A 151 6.58 22.47 1.32
C PHE A 151 5.93 21.64 2.44
N SER A 152 6.23 21.94 3.70
CA SER A 152 5.64 21.26 4.87
C SER A 152 4.11 21.33 4.95
N ARG A 153 3.47 22.22 4.18
CA ARG A 153 2.01 22.33 4.10
C ARG A 153 1.37 21.19 3.29
N PHE A 154 2.13 20.45 2.48
CA PHE A 154 1.58 19.29 1.80
C PHE A 154 1.18 18.18 2.79
N VAL A 155 0.16 17.42 2.40
CA VAL A 155 -0.20 16.12 2.95
C VAL A 155 0.11 15.07 1.89
N LEU A 156 0.94 14.09 2.21
CA LEU A 156 1.50 13.15 1.24
C LEU A 156 0.95 11.74 1.46
N ALA A 157 0.52 11.10 0.38
CA ALA A 157 0.17 9.68 0.42
C ALA A 157 1.44 8.82 0.33
N ALA A 158 1.48 7.77 1.14
CA ALA A 158 2.62 6.87 1.27
C ALA A 158 2.22 5.39 1.12
N PRO A 159 2.84 4.63 0.20
CA PRO A 159 2.73 3.18 0.22
C PRO A 159 3.56 2.62 1.38
N HIS A 160 2.91 1.94 2.32
CA HIS A 160 3.58 1.21 3.40
C HIS A 160 4.48 0.11 2.83
N ASP A 161 5.72 0.06 3.31
CA ASP A 161 6.75 -0.88 2.86
C ASP A 161 6.82 -1.02 1.32
N ASN A 162 6.90 0.12 0.62
CA ASN A 162 6.75 0.19 -0.84
C ASN A 162 7.66 -0.73 -1.66
N GLY A 163 8.83 -1.11 -1.13
CA GLY A 163 9.73 -2.05 -1.79
C GLY A 163 9.24 -3.50 -1.75
N MET A 164 8.19 -3.83 -0.99
CA MET A 164 7.54 -5.13 -0.96
C MET A 164 6.32 -5.18 -1.90
N ASN A 165 6.58 -4.89 -3.17
CA ASN A 165 5.56 -4.76 -4.21
C ASN A 165 5.48 -5.93 -5.19
N SER A 166 6.43 -6.86 -5.13
CA SER A 166 6.46 -8.06 -5.95
C SER A 166 7.11 -9.23 -5.21
N MET A 167 6.85 -10.45 -5.68
CA MET A 167 7.54 -11.66 -5.19
C MET A 167 8.85 -11.92 -5.93
N THR A 168 9.19 -11.16 -6.99
CA THR A 168 10.32 -11.45 -7.88
C THR A 168 11.66 -11.60 -7.14
N THR A 169 12.02 -10.63 -6.29
CA THR A 169 13.25 -10.71 -5.48
C THR A 169 13.13 -11.81 -4.41
N CYS A 170 11.93 -12.00 -3.85
CA CYS A 170 11.66 -13.03 -2.86
C CYS A 170 11.81 -14.45 -3.43
N ASP A 171 11.43 -14.68 -4.69
CA ASP A 171 11.53 -15.98 -5.36
C ASP A 171 12.98 -16.40 -5.61
N ALA A 172 13.83 -15.43 -5.97
CA ALA A 172 15.28 -15.64 -6.04
C ALA A 172 15.86 -15.96 -4.64
N PHE A 173 15.32 -15.34 -3.60
CA PHE A 173 15.66 -15.67 -2.21
C PHE A 173 15.19 -17.08 -1.81
N PHE A 174 13.98 -17.52 -2.20
CA PHE A 174 13.49 -18.87 -1.89
C PHE A 174 14.25 -19.97 -2.63
N THR A 175 14.64 -19.71 -3.88
CA THR A 175 15.45 -20.66 -4.65
C THR A 175 16.81 -20.89 -4.00
N ALA A 176 17.34 -19.85 -3.33
CA ALA A 176 18.58 -19.94 -2.57
C ALA A 176 18.40 -20.56 -1.18
N ALA A 177 17.19 -20.54 -0.60
CA ALA A 177 16.91 -21.04 0.73
C ALA A 177 16.98 -22.59 0.78
N ASN A 178 18.07 -23.11 1.34
CA ASN A 178 18.26 -24.52 1.65
C ASN A 178 18.13 -24.77 3.17
N MET A 179 18.31 -26.02 3.62
CA MET A 179 18.23 -26.35 5.05
C MET A 179 19.26 -25.59 5.91
N ASP A 180 20.43 -25.25 5.36
CA ASP A 180 21.48 -24.52 6.09
C ASP A 180 21.04 -23.08 6.42
N ILE A 181 20.16 -22.51 5.61
CA ILE A 181 19.68 -21.13 5.75
C ILE A 181 18.43 -21.05 6.64
N VAL A 182 17.70 -22.17 6.84
CA VAL A 182 16.48 -22.19 7.67
C VAL A 182 16.74 -21.71 9.10
N SER A 183 17.87 -22.11 9.71
CA SER A 183 18.22 -21.67 11.06
C SER A 183 18.42 -20.15 11.13
N ASP A 184 19.13 -19.57 10.16
CA ASP A 184 19.36 -18.12 10.11
C ASP A 184 18.07 -17.35 9.81
N ILE A 185 17.21 -17.87 8.92
CA ILE A 185 15.91 -17.26 8.65
C ILE A 185 15.05 -17.31 9.93
N LYS A 186 15.03 -18.42 10.68
CA LYS A 186 14.30 -18.52 11.96
C LYS A 186 14.81 -17.55 13.04
N GLU A 187 16.12 -17.30 13.07
CA GLU A 187 16.73 -16.30 13.97
C GLU A 187 16.23 -14.88 13.63
N HIS A 188 16.07 -14.59 12.35
CA HIS A 188 15.93 -13.23 11.83
C HIS A 188 14.50 -12.86 11.36
N LEU A 189 13.59 -13.83 11.22
CA LEU A 189 12.16 -13.63 11.01
C LEU A 189 11.38 -14.12 12.25
N PRO A 190 11.09 -13.24 13.23
CA PRO A 190 10.41 -13.61 14.47
C PRO A 190 9.08 -14.33 14.24
N CYS A 191 8.35 -13.99 13.17
CA CYS A 191 7.10 -14.65 12.78
C CYS A 191 7.26 -16.14 12.49
N LEU A 192 8.45 -16.62 12.12
CA LEU A 192 8.71 -18.07 11.94
C LEU A 192 8.65 -18.86 13.25
N ARG A 193 8.80 -18.20 14.41
CA ARG A 193 8.58 -18.84 15.71
C ARG A 193 7.14 -19.34 15.87
N PHE A 194 6.18 -18.73 15.16
CA PHE A 194 4.79 -19.21 15.16
C PHE A 194 4.64 -20.57 14.48
N PHE A 195 5.63 -20.96 13.65
CA PHE A 195 5.67 -22.20 12.90
C PHE A 195 6.75 -23.17 13.42
N GLN A 196 7.26 -22.96 14.64
CA GLN A 196 8.34 -23.78 15.22
C GLN A 196 8.03 -25.29 15.30
N HIS A 197 6.74 -25.66 15.27
CA HIS A 197 6.28 -27.04 15.30
C HIS A 197 6.31 -27.73 13.92
N LEU A 198 6.51 -26.97 12.84
CA LEU A 198 6.65 -27.53 11.51
C LEU A 198 8.08 -28.04 11.29
N PRO A 199 8.26 -29.26 10.76
CA PRO A 199 9.53 -29.72 10.22
C PRO A 199 10.10 -28.73 9.19
N ASP A 200 11.41 -28.54 9.16
CA ASP A 200 12.09 -27.54 8.32
C ASP A 200 11.75 -27.65 6.82
N HIS A 201 11.61 -28.87 6.30
CA HIS A 201 11.23 -29.08 4.91
C HIS A 201 9.79 -28.61 4.60
N LEU A 202 8.86 -28.73 5.56
CA LEU A 202 7.51 -28.19 5.41
C LEU A 202 7.51 -26.67 5.55
N LEU A 203 8.33 -26.13 6.44
CA LEU A 203 8.50 -24.68 6.59
C LEU A 203 9.03 -24.05 5.30
N LEU A 204 10.08 -24.62 4.71
CA LEU A 204 10.63 -24.17 3.42
C LEU A 204 9.58 -24.20 2.31
N ARG A 205 8.78 -25.28 2.23
CA ARG A 205 7.69 -25.39 1.26
C ARG A 205 6.60 -24.32 1.45
N ARG A 206 6.41 -23.83 2.67
CA ARG A 206 5.41 -22.79 3.01
C ARG A 206 5.99 -21.38 3.04
N LEU A 207 7.31 -21.22 2.91
CA LEU A 207 7.99 -19.94 3.00
C LEU A 207 7.44 -18.89 2.02
N PRO A 208 7.13 -19.22 0.74
CA PRO A 208 6.49 -18.26 -0.15
C PRO A 208 5.17 -17.72 0.39
N ASN A 209 4.32 -18.58 0.96
CA ASN A 209 3.04 -18.17 1.56
C ASN A 209 3.24 -17.35 2.84
N ILE A 210 4.27 -17.67 3.63
CA ILE A 210 4.61 -16.90 4.83
C ILE A 210 5.07 -15.51 4.44
N VAL A 211 6.05 -15.39 3.53
CA VAL A 211 6.53 -14.09 3.05
C VAL A 211 5.41 -13.29 2.42
N TYR A 212 4.58 -13.94 1.61
CA TYR A 212 3.42 -13.32 1.02
C TYR A 212 2.45 -12.75 2.07
N GLY A 213 2.15 -13.52 3.14
CA GLY A 213 1.27 -13.09 4.22
C GLY A 213 1.89 -12.09 5.20
N VAL A 214 3.22 -11.96 5.24
CA VAL A 214 3.93 -11.12 6.22
C VAL A 214 4.43 -9.81 5.62
N ALA A 215 4.94 -9.87 4.38
CA ALA A 215 5.80 -8.83 3.85
C ALA A 215 5.22 -8.15 2.60
N ILE A 216 4.40 -8.81 1.78
CA ILE A 216 3.85 -8.18 0.56
C ILE A 216 2.72 -7.20 0.90
N THR A 217 3.09 -5.93 0.99
CA THR A 217 2.21 -4.81 1.37
C THR A 217 1.76 -3.99 0.18
N GLN A 218 2.36 -4.19 -1.00
CA GLN A 218 1.99 -3.50 -2.23
C GLN A 218 1.77 -4.48 -3.38
N LYS A 219 1.02 -4.03 -4.40
CA LYS A 219 0.67 -4.83 -5.61
C LYS A 219 1.03 -4.13 -6.91
N LYS A 220 1.73 -2.99 -6.81
CA LYS A 220 1.89 -2.02 -7.89
C LYS A 220 3.37 -1.66 -7.97
N GLU A 221 3.87 -1.49 -9.19
CA GLU A 221 5.21 -0.93 -9.36
C GLU A 221 5.23 0.54 -8.97
N ILE A 222 6.41 1.04 -8.58
CA ILE A 222 6.58 2.43 -8.13
C ILE A 222 6.04 3.45 -9.15
N PRO A 223 6.27 3.32 -10.48
CA PRO A 223 5.71 4.26 -11.45
C PRO A 223 4.19 4.38 -11.33
N LEU A 224 3.49 3.27 -11.08
CA LEU A 224 2.05 3.27 -10.94
C LEU A 224 1.60 3.87 -9.60
N MET A 225 2.35 3.68 -8.51
CA MET A 225 2.09 4.38 -7.24
C MET A 225 2.20 5.90 -7.42
N LEU A 226 3.20 6.36 -8.19
CA LEU A 226 3.39 7.76 -8.54
C LEU A 226 2.24 8.28 -9.42
N HIS A 227 1.76 7.50 -10.38
CA HIS A 227 0.60 7.86 -11.21
C HIS A 227 -0.70 7.98 -10.41
N LEU A 228 -0.88 7.14 -9.38
CA LEU A 228 -2.01 7.25 -8.45
C LEU A 228 -1.95 8.53 -7.61
N GLY A 229 -0.75 9.07 -7.36
CA GLY A 229 -0.54 10.31 -6.61
C GLY A 229 0.31 10.15 -5.34
N ALA A 230 0.93 8.99 -5.09
CA ALA A 230 1.86 8.82 -3.96
C ALA A 230 3.09 9.70 -4.14
N ARG A 231 3.55 10.34 -3.06
CA ARG A 231 4.67 11.31 -3.10
C ARG A 231 5.61 11.18 -1.89
N TYR A 232 5.38 10.20 -1.03
CA TYR A 232 6.23 9.89 0.11
C TYR A 232 6.52 8.39 0.15
N PHE A 233 7.78 8.02 0.27
CA PHE A 233 8.23 6.64 0.24
C PHE A 233 9.24 6.37 1.36
N GLU A 234 8.91 5.47 2.28
CA GLU A 234 9.89 4.95 3.24
C GLU A 234 10.72 3.85 2.60
N PHE A 235 12.04 3.94 2.65
CA PHE A 235 12.92 2.90 2.12
C PHE A 235 13.90 2.42 3.18
N ARG A 236 14.09 1.10 3.25
CA ARG A 236 15.01 0.44 4.19
C ARG A 236 16.15 -0.26 3.45
N PRO A 237 17.14 0.48 2.89
CA PRO A 237 18.14 -0.10 2.02
C PRO A 237 19.20 -0.85 2.84
N ALA A 238 19.38 -2.14 2.56
CA ALA A 238 20.53 -2.90 3.03
C ALA A 238 20.85 -4.03 2.06
N LYS A 239 22.09 -4.52 2.09
CA LYS A 239 22.46 -5.76 1.39
C LYS A 239 21.77 -6.95 2.04
N LEU A 240 21.67 -8.05 1.30
CA LEU A 240 21.15 -9.31 1.82
C LEU A 240 22.01 -9.83 3.00
N LEU A 241 21.48 -10.74 3.81
CA LEU A 241 22.28 -11.40 4.85
C LEU A 241 23.53 -12.05 4.23
N PRO A 242 24.70 -12.03 4.89
CA PRO A 242 25.94 -12.59 4.35
C PRO A 242 25.82 -14.04 3.84
N ILE A 243 25.01 -14.88 4.50
CA ILE A 243 24.78 -16.25 4.04
C ILE A 243 23.96 -16.29 2.74
N ILE A 244 22.92 -15.46 2.63
CA ILE A 244 22.08 -15.34 1.44
C ILE A 244 22.91 -14.80 0.27
N ARG A 245 23.77 -13.78 0.51
CA ARG A 245 24.66 -13.20 -0.51
C ARG A 245 25.57 -14.23 -1.17
N LYS A 246 25.96 -15.29 -0.44
CA LYS A 246 26.84 -16.35 -0.96
C LYS A 246 26.13 -17.34 -1.88
N VAL A 247 24.82 -17.52 -1.71
CA VAL A 247 24.04 -18.58 -2.37
C VAL A 247 22.98 -18.06 -3.32
N SER A 248 22.60 -16.79 -3.22
CA SER A 248 21.58 -16.16 -4.04
C SER A 248 22.14 -15.77 -5.41
N SER A 249 21.30 -15.86 -6.43
CA SER A 249 21.57 -15.32 -7.76
C SER A 249 21.36 -13.80 -7.85
N LEU A 250 20.86 -13.18 -6.78
CA LEU A 250 20.64 -11.73 -6.74
C LEU A 250 21.98 -10.97 -6.78
N PRO A 251 22.06 -9.87 -7.56
CA PRO A 251 23.22 -8.98 -7.55
C PRO A 251 23.55 -8.46 -6.14
N ASP A 252 24.83 -8.22 -5.86
CA ASP A 252 25.29 -7.66 -4.59
C ASP A 252 25.01 -6.14 -4.50
N LYS A 253 23.73 -5.80 -4.31
CA LYS A 253 23.19 -4.44 -4.24
C LYS A 253 22.48 -4.19 -2.91
N TYR A 254 22.05 -2.95 -2.70
CA TYR A 254 21.14 -2.59 -1.62
C TYR A 254 19.70 -2.85 -2.07
N TYR A 255 18.95 -3.59 -1.27
CA TYR A 255 17.53 -3.88 -1.48
C TYR A 255 16.72 -3.29 -0.35
N PHE A 256 15.44 -3.03 -0.60
CA PHE A 256 14.47 -2.83 0.46
C PHE A 256 14.47 -4.06 1.37
N GLN A 257 14.50 -3.84 2.68
CA GLN A 257 14.45 -4.91 3.68
C GLN A 257 13.17 -4.84 4.50
N HIS A 258 12.37 -5.91 4.42
CA HIS A 258 11.37 -6.23 5.42
C HIS A 258 11.95 -7.30 6.35
N SER A 259 12.56 -6.86 7.45
CA SER A 259 13.47 -7.68 8.26
C SER A 259 14.68 -8.18 7.47
N CYS A 260 14.70 -9.45 7.04
CA CYS A 260 15.71 -10.01 6.13
C CYS A 260 15.12 -10.44 4.78
N ILE A 261 13.83 -10.19 4.54
CA ILE A 261 13.17 -10.47 3.27
C ILE A 261 13.48 -9.32 2.32
N PRO A 262 14.15 -9.58 1.19
CA PRO A 262 14.49 -8.54 0.24
C PRO A 262 13.35 -8.22 -0.73
N GLY A 263 13.16 -6.93 -0.97
CA GLY A 263 12.22 -6.38 -1.95
C GLY A 263 12.92 -5.73 -3.15
N LEU A 264 12.39 -4.60 -3.60
CA LEU A 264 12.91 -3.78 -4.71
C LEU A 264 14.36 -3.34 -4.47
N ALA A 265 15.17 -3.28 -5.53
CA ALA A 265 16.53 -2.75 -5.46
C ALA A 265 16.52 -1.22 -5.28
N PHE A 266 17.46 -0.69 -4.49
CA PHE A 266 17.46 0.73 -4.12
C PHE A 266 17.83 1.66 -5.29
N ASP A 267 18.75 1.23 -6.14
CA ASP A 267 19.12 1.96 -7.37
C ASP A 267 17.95 2.02 -8.35
N GLU A 268 17.25 0.90 -8.55
CA GLU A 268 16.05 0.84 -9.38
C GLU A 268 14.95 1.76 -8.82
N PHE A 269 14.70 1.70 -7.51
CA PHE A 269 13.76 2.58 -6.83
C PHE A 269 14.09 4.06 -7.09
N LEU A 270 15.34 4.49 -6.87
CA LEU A 270 15.74 5.89 -7.06
C LEU A 270 15.63 6.34 -8.52
N SER A 271 16.01 5.48 -9.47
CA SER A 271 15.89 5.78 -10.90
C SER A 271 14.43 5.98 -11.31
N GLN A 272 13.51 5.17 -10.80
CA GLN A 272 12.08 5.33 -11.06
C GLN A 272 11.51 6.65 -10.49
N GLN A 273 11.99 7.10 -9.32
CA GLN A 273 11.62 8.42 -8.79
C GLN A 273 12.16 9.57 -9.65
N ALA A 274 13.43 9.49 -10.05
CA ALA A 274 14.08 10.52 -10.84
C ALA A 274 13.44 10.66 -12.24
N ALA A 275 13.16 9.54 -12.91
CA ALA A 275 12.46 9.51 -14.19
C ALA A 275 11.08 10.19 -14.11
N PHE A 276 10.30 9.87 -13.07
CA PHE A 276 9.02 10.52 -12.83
C PHE A 276 9.15 12.04 -12.64
N LEU A 277 10.13 12.49 -11.84
CA LEU A 277 10.36 13.91 -11.61
C LEU A 277 10.88 14.63 -12.87
N ASP A 278 11.66 13.98 -13.72
CA ASP A 278 12.10 14.57 -14.99
C ASP A 278 10.90 14.87 -15.90
N GLU A 279 9.94 13.94 -15.97
CA GLU A 279 8.71 14.08 -16.78
C GLU A 279 7.65 15.02 -16.16
N ASN A 280 7.72 15.27 -14.85
CA ASN A 280 6.70 16.00 -14.09
C ASN A 280 7.34 17.16 -13.30
N PRO A 281 7.64 18.30 -13.96
CA PRO A 281 8.47 19.36 -13.41
C PRO A 281 7.87 20.12 -12.21
N THR A 282 6.57 19.96 -11.96
CA THR A 282 5.85 20.60 -10.85
C THR A 282 5.71 19.73 -9.61
N GLU A 283 6.11 18.45 -9.71
CA GLU A 283 5.95 17.44 -8.67
C GLU A 283 7.22 17.30 -7.83
N PHE A 284 7.03 16.70 -6.65
CA PHE A 284 8.07 16.45 -5.66
C PHE A 284 7.95 15.04 -5.12
N VAL A 285 9.06 14.38 -4.80
CA VAL A 285 9.04 13.09 -4.11
C VAL A 285 9.84 13.20 -2.83
N VAL A 286 9.28 12.72 -1.73
CA VAL A 286 9.99 12.55 -0.46
C VAL A 286 10.40 11.10 -0.31
N VAL A 287 11.70 10.85 -0.13
CA VAL A 287 12.26 9.55 0.24
C VAL A 287 12.74 9.61 1.68
N HIS A 288 12.16 8.78 2.54
CA HIS A 288 12.60 8.62 3.93
C HIS A 288 13.40 7.34 4.09
N ILE A 289 14.71 7.47 4.23
CA ILE A 289 15.62 6.36 4.48
C ILE A 289 15.68 6.06 5.98
N ARG A 290 15.48 4.79 6.35
CA ARG A 290 15.48 4.31 7.73
C ARG A 290 15.81 2.83 7.83
N TRP A 291 16.06 2.32 9.04
CA TRP A 291 16.51 0.92 9.25
C TRP A 291 15.88 0.24 10.46
N ASP A 292 14.75 0.73 10.96
CA ASP A 292 13.94 -0.01 11.91
C ASP A 292 13.52 -1.37 11.34
N GLY A 293 13.61 -2.41 12.16
CA GLY A 293 13.31 -3.78 11.75
C GLY A 293 14.37 -4.45 10.86
N VAL A 294 15.31 -3.71 10.27
CA VAL A 294 16.39 -4.29 9.45
C VAL A 294 17.38 -5.05 10.32
N VAL A 295 17.66 -6.30 9.95
CA VAL A 295 18.59 -7.16 10.69
C VAL A 295 19.98 -6.54 10.72
N SER A 296 20.61 -6.51 11.89
CA SER A 296 21.92 -5.85 12.10
C SER A 296 23.06 -6.44 11.28
N LYS A 297 22.95 -7.72 10.89
CA LYS A 297 23.91 -8.40 9.99
C LYS A 297 23.77 -7.97 8.52
N CYS A 298 22.67 -7.32 8.13
CA CYS A 298 22.51 -6.75 6.79
C CYS A 298 23.31 -5.44 6.70
N GLU A 299 24.26 -5.40 5.75
CA GLU A 299 25.13 -4.24 5.54
C GLU A 299 24.32 -3.05 5.02
N ARG A 300 24.33 -1.94 5.76
CA ARG A 300 23.65 -0.69 5.40
C ARG A 300 24.56 0.17 4.52
N PRO A 301 24.04 0.94 3.57
CA PRO A 301 24.86 1.90 2.83
C PRO A 301 25.37 3.00 3.78
N SER A 302 26.59 3.48 3.55
CA SER A 302 27.07 4.69 4.24
C SER A 302 26.34 5.92 3.70
N GLN A 303 26.45 7.04 4.42
CA GLN A 303 25.91 8.31 3.94
C GLN A 303 26.48 8.70 2.57
N GLN A 304 27.79 8.57 2.34
CA GLN A 304 28.39 8.90 1.04
C GLN A 304 27.85 8.00 -0.08
N VAL A 305 27.57 6.73 0.20
CA VAL A 305 26.97 5.82 -0.79
C VAL A 305 25.55 6.27 -1.14
N ILE A 306 24.75 6.65 -0.14
CA ILE A 306 23.40 7.18 -0.37
C ILE A 306 23.46 8.45 -1.23
N GLU A 307 24.31 9.40 -0.86
CA GLU A 307 24.49 10.66 -1.59
C GLU A 307 24.92 10.42 -3.05
N SER A 308 25.89 9.54 -3.27
CA SER A 308 26.33 9.16 -4.63
C SER A 308 25.22 8.53 -5.46
N MET A 309 24.38 7.67 -4.86
CA MET A 309 23.26 7.05 -5.57
C MET A 309 22.15 8.05 -5.91
N LEU A 310 21.93 9.05 -5.03
CA LEU A 310 20.98 10.14 -5.28
C LEU A 310 21.49 11.08 -6.39
N ASP A 311 22.77 11.42 -6.37
CA ASP A 311 23.43 12.23 -7.40
C ASP A 311 23.37 11.52 -8.76
N GLU A 312 23.68 10.22 -8.80
CA GLU A 312 23.57 9.40 -10.00
C GLU A 312 22.15 9.38 -10.55
N ALA A 313 21.15 9.11 -9.70
CA ALA A 313 19.74 9.09 -10.11
C ALA A 313 19.27 10.45 -10.63
N CYS A 314 19.58 11.55 -9.91
CA CYS A 314 19.20 12.90 -10.35
C CYS A 314 19.94 13.32 -11.64
N GLY A 315 21.18 12.88 -11.81
CA GLY A 315 22.00 13.16 -12.99
C GLY A 315 21.48 12.52 -14.29
N GLN A 316 20.56 11.56 -14.20
CA GLN A 316 19.89 10.97 -15.36
C GLN A 316 18.80 11.88 -15.96
N ALA A 317 18.37 12.92 -15.25
CA ALA A 317 17.35 13.85 -15.72
C ALA A 317 17.82 14.65 -16.96
N THR A 318 16.96 14.75 -17.96
CA THR A 318 17.27 15.37 -19.26
C THR A 318 16.38 16.57 -19.59
N GLN A 319 15.19 16.64 -19.02
CA GLN A 319 14.19 17.65 -19.37
C GLN A 319 14.39 18.94 -18.58
N ARG A 320 14.69 18.83 -17.28
CA ARG A 320 14.93 19.97 -16.39
C ARG A 320 15.97 19.65 -15.32
N PRO A 321 16.63 20.68 -14.74
CA PRO A 321 17.46 20.47 -13.56
C PRO A 321 16.69 19.72 -12.48
N LEU A 322 17.24 18.57 -12.09
CA LEU A 322 16.78 17.78 -10.96
C LEU A 322 17.92 17.67 -9.98
N ARG A 323 17.63 18.02 -8.73
CA ARG A 323 18.54 17.88 -7.59
C ARG A 323 17.78 17.24 -6.46
N TRP A 324 18.54 16.63 -5.55
CA TRP A 324 18.00 16.24 -4.28
C TRP A 324 18.34 17.28 -3.20
N GLY A 325 17.49 17.34 -2.17
CA GLY A 325 17.69 18.19 -1.00
C GLY A 325 17.32 17.45 0.28
N GLY A 326 17.71 18.01 1.42
CA GLY A 326 17.51 17.45 2.75
C GLY A 326 16.29 17.98 3.47
N ARG A 327 16.32 17.88 4.81
CA ARG A 327 15.24 18.31 5.71
C ARG A 327 14.93 19.81 5.59
N GLU A 328 15.89 20.63 5.26
CA GLU A 328 15.72 22.07 5.06
C GLU A 328 14.68 22.41 3.99
N CYS A 329 14.46 21.53 3.02
CA CYS A 329 13.48 21.72 1.95
C CYS A 329 12.05 21.86 2.49
N PHE A 330 11.72 21.25 3.63
CA PHE A 330 10.37 21.35 4.20
C PHE A 330 9.98 22.78 4.59
N SER A 331 10.96 23.64 4.87
CA SER A 331 10.73 25.04 5.26
C SER A 331 10.75 26.02 4.08
N GLN A 332 11.25 25.60 2.92
CA GLN A 332 11.33 26.43 1.72
C GLN A 332 9.98 26.47 1.01
N SER A 333 9.73 27.57 0.28
CA SER A 333 8.54 27.65 -0.55
C SER A 333 8.59 26.63 -1.70
N ILE A 334 7.41 26.20 -2.13
CA ILE A 334 7.27 25.24 -3.22
C ILE A 334 7.90 25.78 -4.52
N ASP A 335 7.78 27.09 -4.78
CA ASP A 335 8.38 27.71 -5.96
C ASP A 335 9.91 27.80 -5.89
N GLU A 336 10.51 28.13 -4.74
CA GLU A 336 11.97 28.13 -4.58
C GLU A 336 12.57 26.75 -4.85
N LEU A 337 11.90 25.69 -4.37
CA LEU A 337 12.35 24.33 -4.62
C LEU A 337 12.22 23.93 -6.10
N ARG A 338 11.17 24.37 -6.80
CA ARG A 338 11.04 24.15 -8.26
C ARG A 338 12.12 24.90 -9.05
N GLN A 339 12.41 26.13 -8.67
CA GLN A 339 13.40 26.98 -9.34
C GLN A 339 14.82 26.43 -9.15
N SER A 340 15.15 25.96 -7.95
CA SER A 340 16.45 25.32 -7.65
C SER A 340 16.57 23.90 -8.22
N GLY A 341 15.44 23.27 -8.58
CA GLY A 341 15.39 21.89 -9.04
C GLY A 341 15.39 20.84 -7.91
N SER A 342 15.40 21.27 -6.65
CA SER A 342 15.39 20.43 -5.44
C SER A 342 14.03 19.76 -5.23
N ARG A 343 13.71 18.80 -6.09
CA ARG A 343 12.39 18.14 -6.17
C ARG A 343 12.38 16.72 -5.63
N LEU A 344 13.56 16.10 -5.49
CA LEU A 344 13.73 14.86 -4.73
C LEU A 344 14.17 15.22 -3.30
N ILE A 345 13.31 15.08 -2.30
CA ILE A 345 13.65 15.40 -0.92
C ILE A 345 14.03 14.09 -0.21
N CYS A 346 15.27 13.97 0.23
CA CYS A 346 15.76 12.81 0.96
C CYS A 346 15.97 13.15 2.43
N ILE A 347 15.34 12.39 3.31
CA ILE A 347 15.57 12.47 4.76
C ILE A 347 16.01 11.11 5.31
N ILE A 348 16.94 11.15 6.25
CA ILE A 348 17.52 9.95 6.86
C ILE A 348 17.18 9.97 8.34
N ASN A 349 16.58 8.88 8.84
CA ASN A 349 16.22 8.71 10.26
C ASN A 349 15.48 9.93 10.87
N ALA A 350 14.58 10.55 10.10
CA ALA A 350 13.74 11.64 10.58
C ALA A 350 12.88 11.23 11.77
N GLU A 351 12.71 12.15 12.72
CA GLU A 351 11.82 11.95 13.86
C GLU A 351 10.36 12.10 13.40
N LYS A 352 9.52 11.14 13.79
CA LYS A 352 8.12 11.08 13.37
C LYS A 352 7.19 11.07 14.56
N TYR A 353 6.12 11.85 14.46
CA TYR A 353 4.94 11.69 15.29
C TYR A 353 4.02 10.68 14.61
N ASP A 354 4.13 9.42 15.04
CA ASP A 354 3.51 8.28 14.36
C ASP A 354 2.30 7.76 15.14
N SER A 355 1.20 7.51 14.44
CA SER A 355 0.04 6.82 15.00
C SER A 355 0.35 5.37 15.40
N TRP A 356 1.33 4.74 14.75
CA TRP A 356 1.63 3.32 14.90
C TRP A 356 2.22 2.94 16.26
N THR A 357 1.65 1.89 16.85
CA THR A 357 2.23 1.13 17.95
C THR A 357 1.99 -0.36 17.70
N ALA A 358 2.90 -1.22 18.15
CA ALA A 358 2.78 -2.67 17.96
C ALA A 358 1.47 -3.23 18.56
N GLU A 359 1.01 -2.67 19.68
CA GLU A 359 -0.22 -3.08 20.35
C GLU A 359 -1.48 -2.67 19.57
N ALA A 360 -1.61 -1.39 19.19
CA ALA A 360 -2.82 -0.92 18.53
C ALA A 360 -2.94 -1.45 17.09
N TYR A 361 -1.81 -1.72 16.41
CA TYR A 361 -1.82 -2.11 15.00
C TYR A 361 -1.83 -3.62 14.78
N ALA A 362 -1.59 -4.44 15.81
CA ALA A 362 -1.87 -5.87 15.78
C ALA A 362 -3.39 -6.13 15.89
N THR A 363 -4.15 -5.66 14.90
CA THR A 363 -5.62 -5.66 14.87
C THR A 363 -6.17 -6.18 13.54
N LEU A 364 -7.47 -6.51 13.53
CA LEU A 364 -8.27 -6.82 12.34
C LEU A 364 -9.35 -5.75 12.07
N THR A 365 -9.50 -4.78 12.98
CA THR A 365 -10.61 -3.82 12.99
C THR A 365 -10.07 -2.38 13.13
N PRO A 366 -10.83 -1.37 12.70
CA PRO A 366 -10.34 0.02 12.64
C PRO A 366 -10.25 0.72 13.99
N GLU A 367 -10.97 0.27 15.01
CA GLU A 367 -11.16 1.00 16.27
C GLU A 367 -9.83 1.33 16.98
N PRO A 368 -8.89 0.39 17.17
CA PRO A 368 -7.61 0.71 17.81
C PRO A 368 -6.78 1.74 17.03
N ILE A 369 -6.88 1.74 15.69
CA ILE A 369 -6.19 2.71 14.84
C ILE A 369 -6.85 4.09 14.97
N LEU A 370 -8.18 4.14 14.98
CA LEU A 370 -8.93 5.38 15.20
C LEU A 370 -8.66 5.97 16.58
N GLU A 371 -8.57 5.16 17.64
CA GLU A 371 -8.18 5.62 18.97
C GLU A 371 -6.79 6.27 18.98
N ARG A 372 -5.84 5.73 18.21
CA ARG A 372 -4.52 6.37 18.01
C ARG A 372 -4.68 7.72 17.32
N PHE A 373 -5.46 7.79 16.24
CA PHE A 373 -5.73 9.06 15.55
C PHE A 373 -6.37 10.11 16.47
N GLU A 374 -7.34 9.71 17.29
CA GLU A 374 -8.01 10.58 18.27
C GLU A 374 -7.06 11.12 19.35
N SER A 375 -6.02 10.36 19.69
CA SER A 375 -5.00 10.78 20.66
C SER A 375 -3.97 11.76 20.07
N MET A 376 -3.88 11.85 18.74
CA MET A 376 -2.92 12.73 18.07
C MET A 376 -3.37 14.18 18.08
N ASN A 377 -2.41 15.10 18.29
CA ASN A 377 -2.67 16.53 18.40
C ASN A 377 -1.47 17.39 17.95
N THR A 378 -1.71 18.68 17.72
CA THR A 378 -0.72 19.69 17.32
C THR A 378 0.54 19.69 18.19
N LYS A 379 0.42 19.59 19.52
CA LYS A 379 1.58 19.59 20.44
C LYS A 379 2.51 18.41 20.17
N GLY A 380 1.96 17.24 19.82
CA GLY A 380 2.76 16.08 19.42
C GLY A 380 3.54 16.30 18.11
N GLN A 381 3.03 17.13 17.20
CA GLN A 381 3.69 17.42 15.93
C GLN A 381 4.90 18.36 16.07
N GLU A 382 4.80 19.37 16.95
CA GLU A 382 5.78 20.47 17.05
C GLU A 382 7.22 19.98 17.26
N GLY A 383 7.39 18.88 18.00
CA GLY A 383 8.69 18.27 18.29
C GLY A 383 9.22 17.29 17.24
N THR A 384 8.56 17.13 16.09
CA THR A 384 8.92 16.09 15.11
C THR A 384 9.13 16.69 13.71
N ASP A 385 9.77 15.93 12.82
CA ASP A 385 9.95 16.34 11.42
C ASP A 385 8.67 16.12 10.61
N LEU A 386 7.97 15.02 10.92
CA LEU A 386 6.83 14.51 10.16
C LEU A 386 5.74 14.00 11.10
N THR A 387 4.49 14.02 10.62
CA THR A 387 3.38 13.33 11.27
C THR A 387 2.89 12.21 10.36
N ILE A 388 2.79 10.98 10.86
CA ILE A 388 2.37 9.82 10.08
C ILE A 388 1.05 9.26 10.63
N LEU A 389 0.03 9.22 9.77
CA LEU A 389 -1.25 8.58 9.99
C LEU A 389 -1.27 7.27 9.19
N GLN A 390 -1.08 6.15 9.88
CA GLN A 390 -1.08 4.82 9.27
C GLN A 390 -2.48 4.22 9.25
N CYS A 391 -2.95 3.81 8.08
CA CYS A 391 -4.32 3.29 7.86
C CYS A 391 -4.37 1.76 7.84
N GLN A 392 -3.23 1.12 7.64
CA GLN A 392 -3.10 -0.33 7.55
C GLN A 392 -2.95 -0.98 8.92
N ALA A 393 -3.47 -2.20 9.09
CA ALA A 393 -3.22 -3.02 10.27
C ALA A 393 -2.10 -4.03 10.03
N THR A 394 -1.35 -4.32 11.08
CA THR A 394 -0.33 -5.38 11.13
C THR A 394 -0.96 -6.71 11.58
N SER A 395 -2.00 -7.16 10.87
CA SER A 395 -2.74 -8.40 11.16
C SER A 395 -1.85 -9.65 11.27
N GLN A 396 -0.73 -9.68 10.55
CA GLN A 396 0.30 -10.72 10.59
C GLN A 396 1.06 -10.80 11.93
N SER A 397 0.99 -9.76 12.77
CA SER A 397 1.52 -9.79 14.15
C SER A 397 0.62 -10.58 15.10
N ILE A 398 -0.63 -10.88 14.72
CA ILE A 398 -1.51 -11.77 15.49
C ILE A 398 -1.17 -13.21 15.09
N LYS A 399 -0.59 -13.96 16.03
CA LYS A 399 -0.04 -15.31 15.79
C LYS A 399 -1.06 -16.24 15.12
N GLU A 400 -2.25 -16.35 15.70
CA GLU A 400 -3.29 -17.27 15.25
C GLU A 400 -3.78 -16.90 13.85
N VAL A 401 -3.90 -15.60 13.56
CA VAL A 401 -4.26 -15.06 12.25
C VAL A 401 -3.23 -15.39 11.19
N LEU A 402 -1.94 -15.15 11.46
CA LEU A 402 -0.88 -15.45 10.50
C LEU A 402 -0.80 -16.95 10.22
N VAL A 403 -0.79 -17.78 11.28
CA VAL A 403 -0.75 -19.25 11.14
C VAL A 403 -1.93 -19.73 10.31
N TYR A 404 -3.14 -19.27 10.63
CA TYR A 404 -4.33 -19.63 9.86
C TYR A 404 -4.22 -19.20 8.40
N SER A 405 -3.84 -17.95 8.12
CA SER A 405 -3.73 -17.42 6.75
C SER A 405 -2.71 -18.20 5.92
N VAL A 406 -1.58 -18.60 6.51
CA VAL A 406 -0.55 -19.41 5.83
C VAL A 406 -1.03 -20.84 5.56
N LEU A 407 -1.69 -21.48 6.53
CA LEU A 407 -2.19 -22.85 6.37
C LEU A 407 -3.38 -22.93 5.41
N SER A 408 -4.19 -21.88 5.38
CA SER A 408 -5.33 -21.71 4.46
C SER A 408 -4.96 -20.99 3.17
N ALA A 409 -3.69 -20.78 2.85
CA ALA A 409 -3.27 -20.14 1.60
C ALA A 409 -3.63 -21.03 0.39
N HIS A 410 -4.74 -20.72 -0.28
CA HIS A 410 -5.22 -21.42 -1.48
C HIS A 410 -5.88 -20.48 -2.51
N ALA A 411 -5.97 -19.18 -2.20
CA ALA A 411 -6.55 -18.12 -3.04
C ALA A 411 -6.06 -16.75 -2.53
N ALA A 412 -6.77 -15.67 -2.84
CA ALA A 412 -6.56 -14.33 -2.25
C ALA A 412 -6.97 -14.30 -0.75
N THR A 413 -6.28 -15.05 0.11
CA THR A 413 -6.61 -15.29 1.53
C THR A 413 -5.61 -14.64 2.51
N SER A 414 -4.79 -13.69 2.05
CA SER A 414 -3.82 -13.02 2.91
C SER A 414 -4.52 -12.23 4.01
N CYS A 415 -4.05 -12.37 5.26
CA CYS A 415 -4.54 -11.59 6.39
C CYS A 415 -4.41 -10.08 6.15
N LEU A 416 -3.36 -9.61 5.46
CA LEU A 416 -3.21 -8.21 5.06
C LEU A 416 -4.36 -7.75 4.16
N THR A 417 -4.73 -8.56 3.17
CA THR A 417 -5.87 -8.22 2.29
C THR A 417 -7.22 -8.25 3.00
N SER A 418 -7.32 -8.96 4.13
CA SER A 418 -8.57 -9.11 4.88
C SER A 418 -9.00 -7.85 5.64
N THR A 419 -8.07 -6.94 5.90
CA THR A 419 -8.33 -5.74 6.70
C THR A 419 -8.51 -4.50 5.82
N LYS A 420 -7.83 -4.44 4.67
CA LYS A 420 -7.73 -3.25 3.80
C LYS A 420 -9.06 -2.51 3.59
N ALA A 421 -10.07 -3.17 3.04
CA ALA A 421 -11.29 -2.47 2.63
C ALA A 421 -12.10 -1.97 3.83
N HIS A 422 -12.17 -2.78 4.90
CA HIS A 422 -12.88 -2.41 6.12
C HIS A 422 -12.18 -1.25 6.85
N LEU A 423 -10.85 -1.30 6.99
CA LEU A 423 -10.08 -0.22 7.60
C LEU A 423 -10.28 1.10 6.85
N ASP A 424 -10.06 1.09 5.54
CA ASP A 424 -10.17 2.28 4.70
C ASP A 424 -11.56 2.93 4.73
N SER A 425 -12.61 2.12 4.88
CA SER A 425 -13.99 2.62 5.00
C SER A 425 -14.23 3.48 6.25
N GLN A 426 -13.30 3.47 7.21
CA GLN A 426 -13.41 4.21 8.47
C GLN A 426 -12.23 5.18 8.67
N THR A 427 -10.99 4.74 8.42
CA THR A 427 -9.78 5.54 8.64
C THR A 427 -9.69 6.72 7.67
N LEU A 428 -9.98 6.52 6.38
CA LEU A 428 -9.89 7.60 5.39
C LEU A 428 -10.97 8.69 5.58
N PRO A 429 -12.27 8.36 5.83
CA PRO A 429 -13.27 9.36 6.20
C PRO A 429 -12.90 10.14 7.46
N TRP A 430 -12.35 9.46 8.48
CA TRP A 430 -11.88 10.11 9.69
C TRP A 430 -10.79 11.13 9.40
N ILE A 431 -9.78 10.75 8.59
CA ILE A 431 -8.67 11.62 8.22
C ILE A 431 -9.17 12.86 7.47
N ARG A 432 -10.06 12.68 6.48
CA ARG A 432 -10.66 13.80 5.71
C ARG A 432 -11.36 14.82 6.61
N THR A 433 -12.07 14.31 7.60
CA THR A 433 -12.89 15.13 8.48
C THR A 433 -12.06 15.81 9.56
N ASN A 434 -11.15 15.09 10.21
CA ASN A 434 -10.60 15.51 11.50
C ASN A 434 -9.12 15.89 11.47
N ALA A 435 -8.33 15.42 10.49
CA ALA A 435 -6.87 15.51 10.56
C ALA A 435 -6.39 16.96 10.63
N LEU A 436 -6.93 17.86 9.80
CA LEU A 436 -6.47 19.25 9.76
C LEU A 436 -6.88 20.07 10.98
N ASP A 437 -7.97 19.69 11.65
CA ASP A 437 -8.42 20.37 12.88
C ASP A 437 -7.57 19.93 14.07
N ARG A 438 -7.10 18.69 14.07
CA ARG A 438 -6.28 18.11 15.16
C ARG A 438 -4.79 18.34 15.01
N LEU A 439 -4.31 18.43 13.77
CA LEU A 439 -2.90 18.47 13.39
C LEU A 439 -2.57 19.79 12.68
N GLN A 440 -2.55 20.87 13.47
CA GLN A 440 -2.47 22.23 12.95
C GLN A 440 -1.03 22.75 12.79
N ALA A 441 -0.01 22.00 13.21
CA ALA A 441 1.36 22.45 13.07
C ALA A 441 1.77 22.51 11.59
N ASP A 442 2.73 23.39 11.27
CA ASP A 442 3.31 23.52 9.92
C ASP A 442 4.33 22.41 9.61
N LYS A 443 3.86 21.17 9.78
CA LYS A 443 4.58 19.93 9.55
C LYS A 443 3.92 19.14 8.43
N THR A 444 4.72 18.40 7.67
CA THR A 444 4.19 17.50 6.65
C THR A 444 3.39 16.39 7.33
N ILE A 445 2.18 16.16 6.84
CA ILE A 445 1.36 15.01 7.24
C ILE A 445 1.51 13.94 6.17
N VAL A 446 1.73 12.70 6.59
CA VAL A 446 1.83 11.53 5.72
C VAL A 446 0.65 10.61 6.02
N VAL A 447 -0.13 10.26 5.00
CA VAL A 447 -1.18 9.24 5.08
C VAL A 447 -0.62 7.97 4.47
N MET A 448 -0.33 6.99 5.32
CA MET A 448 0.32 5.74 4.92
C MET A 448 -0.69 4.60 4.87
N ASN A 449 -0.59 3.74 3.86
CA ASN A 449 -1.47 2.59 3.72
C ASN A 449 -0.83 1.42 2.96
N ASP A 450 -1.31 0.21 3.23
CA ASP A 450 -1.07 -0.97 2.41
C ASP A 450 -1.86 -0.85 1.11
N PHE A 451 -1.34 -1.46 0.04
CA PHE A 451 -2.01 -1.56 -1.25
C PHE A 451 -2.50 -0.21 -1.79
N ILE A 452 -1.61 0.79 -1.79
CA ILE A 452 -1.91 2.19 -2.08
C ILE A 452 -2.83 2.36 -3.29
N ASP A 453 -3.85 3.20 -3.17
CA ASP A 453 -4.90 3.34 -4.17
C ASP A 453 -5.40 4.79 -4.31
N GLY A 454 -6.40 4.97 -5.17
CA GLY A 454 -7.02 6.27 -5.44
C GLY A 454 -7.67 6.91 -4.20
N ALA A 455 -8.24 6.10 -3.31
CA ALA A 455 -8.92 6.62 -2.12
C ALA A 455 -7.94 7.26 -1.14
N THR A 456 -6.81 6.59 -0.90
CA THR A 456 -5.75 7.09 -0.02
C THR A 456 -5.09 8.34 -0.61
N THR A 457 -4.75 8.30 -1.90
CA THR A 457 -4.07 9.40 -2.59
C THR A 457 -4.94 10.65 -2.69
N ASP A 458 -6.21 10.52 -3.10
CA ASP A 458 -7.12 11.66 -3.18
C ASP A 458 -7.41 12.27 -1.81
N THR A 459 -7.42 11.49 -0.73
CA THR A 459 -7.52 12.01 0.64
C THR A 459 -6.36 12.97 0.92
N SER A 460 -5.13 12.58 0.61
CA SER A 460 -3.95 13.45 0.77
C SER A 460 -3.98 14.68 -0.14
N ILE A 461 -4.45 14.54 -1.38
CA ILE A 461 -4.59 15.65 -2.34
C ILE A 461 -5.62 16.68 -1.83
N GLU A 462 -6.77 16.20 -1.35
CA GLU A 462 -7.83 17.04 -0.78
C GLU A 462 -7.34 17.84 0.42
N LEU A 463 -6.66 17.17 1.37
CA LEU A 463 -6.13 17.83 2.55
C LEU A 463 -5.00 18.82 2.21
N SER A 464 -4.16 18.49 1.23
CA SER A 464 -3.15 19.42 0.73
C SER A 464 -3.77 20.68 0.15
N ARG A 465 -4.83 20.55 -0.65
CA ARG A 465 -5.57 21.68 -1.21
C ARG A 465 -6.10 22.61 -0.11
N ARG A 466 -6.64 22.02 0.97
CA ARG A 466 -7.15 22.78 2.13
C ARG A 466 -6.03 23.51 2.90
N ARG A 467 -4.85 22.91 3.06
CA ARG A 467 -3.71 23.55 3.74
C ARG A 467 -3.03 24.64 2.91
N LEU A 468 -3.16 24.55 1.58
CA LEU A 468 -2.54 25.47 0.62
C LEU A 468 -3.46 26.58 0.11
N ALA A 469 -4.78 26.46 0.27
CA ALA A 469 -5.72 27.59 0.23
C ALA A 469 -5.38 28.55 1.36
#